data_AF-A0A9E2IHD1-F1
#
_entry.id   AF-A0A9E2IHD1-F1
#
_cell.length_a   1.000
_cell.length_b   1.000
_cell.length_c   1.000
_cell.angle_alpha   90.00
_cell.angle_beta   90.00
_cell.angle_gamma   90.00
#
_symmetry.space_group_name_H-M   'P 1'
#
loop_
_entity.id
_entity.type
_entity.pdbx_description
1 polymer ?
#
loop_
_entity_poly.entity_id
_entity_poly.type
_entity_poly.pdbx_seq_one_letter_code
_entity_poly.pdbx_strand_id
1 'polypeptide(L)' 'MKNKLQQLYQSGQSVITTNELGMIWQLNDRAVLRNKIYYWVKTGKLHRLQRGVYALRVNYNQLEL' A
#
# COMPACT_ATOMS: atom_id res chain seq x y z
N MET A 1 -8.61 17.51 3.56
CA MET A 1 -7.94 16.27 4.03
C MET A 1 -7.53 15.44 2.81
N LYS A 2 -6.23 15.24 2.54
CA LYS A 2 -5.80 14.37 1.44
C LYS A 2 -6.13 12.92 1.79
N ASN A 3 -6.84 12.22 0.90
CA ASN A 3 -7.20 10.82 1.13
C ASN A 3 -5.91 9.98 1.12
N LYS A 4 -5.75 9.02 2.04
CA LYS A 4 -4.54 8.17 2.15
C LYS A 4 -4.19 7.47 0.84
N LEU A 5 -5.20 7.22 0.00
CA LEU A 5 -5.06 6.64 -1.33
C LEU A 5 -4.51 7.66 -2.35
N GLN A 6 -4.86 8.95 -2.25
CA GLN A 6 -4.27 10.00 -3.08
C GLN A 6 -2.79 10.21 -2.78
N GLN A 7 -2.36 10.08 -1.52
CA GLN A 7 -0.94 10.18 -1.18
C GLN A 7 -0.12 9.07 -1.86
N LEU A 8 -0.70 7.87 -1.94
CA LEU A 8 -0.11 6.73 -2.63
C LEU A 8 -0.06 6.92 -4.15
N TYR A 9 -1.13 7.42 -4.76
CA TYR A 9 -1.11 7.73 -6.19
C TYR A 9 -0.19 8.90 -6.54
N GLN A 10 0.04 9.84 -5.61
CA GLN A 10 0.98 10.95 -5.80
C GLN A 10 2.45 10.51 -5.74
N SER A 11 2.78 9.36 -5.13
CA SER A 11 4.17 8.88 -5.11
C SER A 11 4.65 8.35 -6.46
N GLY A 12 3.73 8.07 -7.39
CA GLY A 12 4.04 7.51 -8.72
C GLY A 12 4.50 6.04 -8.68
N GLN A 13 4.64 5.45 -7.49
CA GLN A 13 5.05 4.05 -7.33
C GLN A 13 3.89 3.11 -7.68
N SER A 14 4.18 2.04 -8.41
CA SER A 14 3.16 1.02 -8.71
C SER A 14 3.15 -0.09 -7.65
N VAL A 15 4.30 -0.32 -7.02
CA VAL A 15 4.53 -1.25 -5.92
C VAL A 15 4.85 -0.49 -4.63
N ILE A 16 4.36 -0.99 -3.50
CA ILE A 16 4.61 -0.41 -2.18
C ILE A 16 4.79 -1.48 -1.11
N THR A 17 5.73 -1.22 -0.20
CA THR A 17 6.02 -2.08 0.94
C THR A 17 5.21 -1.72 2.18
N THR A 18 5.15 -2.64 3.13
CA THR A 18 4.52 -2.40 4.44
C THR A 18 5.16 -1.23 5.19
N ASN A 19 6.48 -1.06 5.08
CA ASN A 19 7.20 0.01 5.75
C ASN A 19 6.84 1.38 5.17
N GLU A 20 6.82 1.51 3.84
CA GLU A 20 6.40 2.73 3.15
C GLU A 20 4.94 3.07 3.46
N LEU A 21 4.05 2.07 3.51
CA LEU A 21 2.66 2.27 3.94
C LEU A 21 2.58 2.82 5.37
N GLY A 22 3.42 2.31 6.28
CA GLY A 22 3.55 2.83 7.64
C GLY A 22 3.97 4.29 7.68
N MET A 23 4.99 4.65 6.89
CA MET A 23 5.49 6.03 6.78
C MET A 23 4.46 6.99 6.17
N ILE A 24 3.87 6.64 5.03
CA ILE A 24 2.90 7.50 4.32
C ILE A 24 1.64 7.72 5.16
N TRP A 25 1.18 6.69 5.86
CA TRP A 25 -0.02 6.77 6.69
C TRP A 25 0.24 7.27 8.10
N GLN A 26 1.51 7.52 8.46
CA GLN A 26 1.98 7.88 9.80
C GLN A 26 1.43 6.91 10.86
N LEU A 27 1.49 5.62 10.57
CA LEU A 27 1.03 4.55 11.45
C LEU A 27 2.23 3.81 12.03
N ASN A 28 2.58 4.13 13.27
CA ASN A 28 3.66 3.46 14.00
C ASN A 28 3.23 2.14 14.64
N ASP A 29 1.92 1.95 14.86
CA ASP A 29 1.37 0.70 15.39
C ASP A 29 1.25 -0.36 14.28
N ARG A 30 2.01 -1.45 14.43
CA ARG A 30 2.06 -2.57 13.47
C ARG A 30 0.73 -3.31 13.34
N ALA A 31 -0.04 -3.43 14.43
CA ALA A 31 -1.34 -4.09 14.40
C ALA A 31 -2.37 -3.25 13.63
N VAL A 32 -2.39 -1.94 13.89
CA VAL A 32 -3.26 -0.99 13.17
C VAL A 32 -2.89 -0.94 11.69
N LEU A 33 -1.59 -0.87 11.37
CA LEU A 33 -1.10 -0.90 9.99
C LEU A 33 -1.53 -2.18 9.28
N ARG A 34 -1.33 -3.35 9.91
CA ARG A 34 -1.73 -4.64 9.35
C ARG A 34 -3.23 -4.74 9.08
N ASN A 35 -4.06 -4.31 10.03
CA ASN A 35 -5.52 -4.29 9.84
C ASN A 35 -5.94 -3.38 8.68
N LYS A 36 -5.28 -2.23 8.53
CA LYS A 36 -5.57 -1.30 7.43
C LYS A 36 -5.15 -1.85 6.08
N ILE A 37 -3.96 -2.45 6.00
CA ILE A 37 -3.49 -3.16 4.81
C ILE A 37 -4.48 -4.28 4.45
N TYR A 38 -4.88 -5.09 5.42
CA TYR A 38 -5.84 -6.18 5.20
C TYR A 38 -7.18 -5.67 4.65
N TYR A 39 -7.71 -4.58 5.22
CA TYR A 39 -8.92 -3.93 4.72
C TYR A 39 -8.77 -3.48 3.24
N TRP A 40 -7.62 -2.93 2.87
CA TRP A 40 -7.37 -2.43 1.52
C TRP A 40 -7.16 -3.56 0.52
N VAL A 41 -6.54 -4.67 0.96
CA VAL A 41 -6.44 -5.89 0.17
C VAL A 41 -7.84 -6.49 -0.05
N LYS A 42 -8.65 -6.59 1.00
CA LYS A 42 -10.01 -7.13 0.93
C LYS A 42 -10.93 -6.28 0.04
N THR A 43 -10.73 -4.97 0.01
CA THR A 43 -11.52 -4.04 -0.82
C THR A 43 -10.97 -3.84 -2.24
N GLY A 44 -9.90 -4.56 -2.61
CA GLY A 44 -9.30 -4.48 -3.95
C GLY A 44 -8.52 -3.19 -4.23
N LYS A 45 -8.20 -2.40 -3.19
CA LYS A 45 -7.39 -1.17 -3.31
C LYS A 45 -5.89 -1.44 -3.29
N LEU A 46 -5.49 -2.57 -2.69
CA LEU A 46 -4.13 -3.09 -2.73
C LEU A 46 -4.18 -4.52 -3.24
N HIS A 47 -3.26 -4.88 -4.11
CA HIS A 47 -3.09 -6.25 -4.58
C HIS A 47 -1.84 -6.83 -3.94
N ARG A 48 -1.98 -7.92 -3.20
CA ARG A 48 -0.81 -8.55 -2.56
C ARG A 48 0.03 -9.24 -3.64
N LEU A 49 1.28 -8.81 -3.78
CA LEU A 49 2.25 -9.47 -4.66
C LEU A 49 3.02 -10.53 -3.89
N GLN A 50 3.57 -10.14 -2.74
CA GLN A 50 4.38 -11.00 -1.88
C GLN A 50 4.10 -10.67 -0.40
N ARG A 51 4.77 -11.37 0.52
CA ARG A 51 4.65 -11.04 1.95
C ARG A 51 5.27 -9.66 2.21
N GLY A 52 4.41 -8.68 2.49
CA GLY A 52 4.82 -7.33 2.84
C GLY A 52 4.97 -6.37 1.66
N VAL A 53 4.68 -6.82 0.44
CA VAL A 53 4.74 -6.06 -0.82
C VAL A 53 3.38 -6.09 -1.51
N TYR A 54 2.90 -4.92 -1.92
CA TYR A 54 1.56 -4.72 -2.47
C TYR A 54 1.61 -3.81 -3.70
N ALA A 55 0.79 -4.09 -4.71
CA ALA A 55 0.58 -3.19 -5.84
C ALA A 55 -0.64 -2.29 -5.61
N LEU A 56 -0.53 -1.03 -6.03
CA LEU A 56 -1.62 -0.06 -6.02
C LEU A 56 -2.55 -0.16 -7.24
N ARG A 57 -2.08 -0.84 -8.30
CA ARG A 57 -2.82 -1.08 -9.55
C ARG A 57 -2.53 -2.49 -10.05
N VAL A 58 -3.49 -3.10 -10.74
CA VAL A 58 -3.33 -4.43 -11.37
C VAL A 58 -2.25 -4.42 -12.45
N ASN A 59 -2.07 -3.30 -13.15
CA ASN A 59 -1.03 -3.10 -14.17
C ASN A 59 0.24 -2.52 -13.54
N TYR A 60 0.80 -3.20 -12.53
CA TYR A 60 2.06 -2.80 -11.92
C TYR A 60 3.23 -3.21 -12.81
N ASN A 61 4.28 -2.40 -12.81
CA ASN A 61 5.47 -2.67 -13.61
C ASN A 61 6.19 -3.89 -13.01
N GLN A 62 6.31 -4.99 -13.76
CA GLN A 62 7.01 -6.20 -13.30
C GLN A 62 8.50 -5.97 -13.04
N LEU A 63 9.07 -4.86 -13.51
CA LEU A 63 10.45 -4.45 -13.24
C LEU A 63 10.63 -3.76 -11.87
N GLU A 64 9.56 -3.44 -11.15
CA GLU A 64 9.62 -2.86 -9.78
C GLU A 64 9.66 -3.92 -8.66
N LEU A 65 9.71 -5.21 -9.02
CA LEU A 65 9.65 -6.35 -8.08
C LEU A 65 11.02 -6.80 -7.59
#